data_AF-A0A0E9NPA9-F1
#
_entry.id   AF-A0A0E9NPA9-F1
#
_cell.length_a   1.000
_cell.length_b   1.000
_cell.length_c   1.000
_cell.angle_alpha   90.00
_cell.angle_beta   90.00
_cell.angle_gamma   90.00
#
_symmetry.space_group_name_H-M   'P 1'
#
loop_
_entity.id
_entity.type
_entity.pdbx_description
1 polymer ?
#
loop_
_entity_poly.entity_id
_entity_poly.type
_entity_poly.pdbx_seq_one_letter_code
_entity_poly.pdbx_strand_id
1 'polypeptide(L)'
;MSRVAPPHIRTLDLPVLVNPHTLSQPKIIMAAEAPRLRLGSVAPDFQADTTKGPISFHEFIGDKWVILFSHPADYTPVCTTELGEMARLEPEFSKRGVKLIGLSANGLESHEGWIKDINEVGNTSLNFPIIADAQRQVAHLYDMVDYQDPTNVDEKNIAFTIRSVFIIDPKKTIRVILQYPASTGRNSAEILRCVDSLQLGDKNKITTPINWQRGDDVIVHPSVSTEDAKSQYPNLKVIRPYLRMTEFDSLANKEVGF
;
A
#
# COMPACT_ATOMS: atom_id res chain seq x y z
N MET A 1 79.76 16.28 -24.36
CA MET A 1 78.96 16.64 -25.55
C MET A 1 77.57 16.06 -25.36
N SER A 2 76.56 16.92 -25.51
CA SER A 2 75.18 16.75 -25.04
C SER A 2 74.36 15.74 -25.86
N ARG A 3 73.38 15.14 -25.17
CA ARG A 3 72.32 14.26 -25.69
C ARG A 3 71.40 14.99 -26.66
N VAL A 4 70.83 14.27 -27.63
CA VAL A 4 69.61 14.66 -28.34
C VAL A 4 68.63 13.48 -28.31
N ALA A 5 67.47 13.70 -27.72
CA ALA A 5 66.34 12.76 -27.66
C ALA A 5 65.45 12.93 -28.91
N PRO A 6 64.73 11.88 -29.36
CA PRO A 6 63.85 11.94 -30.53
C PRO A 6 62.53 12.68 -30.25
N PRO A 7 61.83 13.16 -31.30
CA PRO A 7 60.74 14.11 -31.15
C PRO A 7 59.43 13.46 -30.65
N HIS A 8 58.71 14.19 -29.81
CA HIS A 8 57.37 13.85 -29.34
C HIS A 8 56.32 14.05 -30.43
N ILE A 9 55.59 12.99 -30.77
CA ILE A 9 54.35 13.06 -31.57
C ILE A 9 53.24 13.55 -30.64
N ARG A 10 52.63 14.70 -30.96
CA ARG A 10 51.40 15.19 -30.32
C ARG A 10 50.22 14.36 -30.84
N THR A 11 49.60 13.56 -29.99
CA THR A 11 48.26 13.02 -30.22
C THR A 11 47.25 14.16 -30.10
N LEU A 12 46.47 14.39 -31.16
CA LEU A 12 45.31 15.27 -31.13
C LEU A 12 44.20 14.58 -30.32
N ASP A 13 43.84 15.16 -29.18
CA ASP A 13 42.68 14.72 -28.40
C ASP A 13 41.39 15.02 -29.19
N LEU A 14 40.79 13.98 -29.76
CA LEU A 14 39.43 14.04 -30.28
C LEU A 14 38.46 14.10 -29.09
N PRO A 15 37.49 15.04 -29.07
CA PRO A 15 36.51 15.07 -28.00
C PRO A 15 35.66 13.79 -28.04
N VAL A 16 35.62 13.10 -26.91
CA VAL A 16 34.72 11.97 -26.65
C VAL A 16 33.29 12.47 -26.86
N LEU A 17 32.63 11.99 -27.92
CA LEU A 17 31.19 12.13 -28.08
C LEU A 17 30.53 11.33 -26.96
N VAL A 18 30.15 12.01 -25.89
CA VAL A 18 29.31 11.46 -24.83
C VAL A 18 27.95 11.20 -25.44
N ASN A 19 27.62 9.92 -25.63
CA ASN A 19 26.33 9.48 -26.13
C ASN A 19 25.28 9.74 -25.02
N PRO A 20 24.28 10.62 -25.21
CA PRO A 20 23.35 11.00 -24.14
C PRO A 20 22.24 9.95 -23.87
N HIS A 21 22.41 8.72 -24.35
CA HIS A 21 21.44 7.63 -24.18
C HIS A 21 22.04 6.45 -23.41
N THR A 22 22.41 6.68 -22.16
CA THR A 22 22.43 5.62 -21.15
C THR A 22 21.52 6.01 -20.00
N LEU A 23 20.23 6.12 -20.29
CA LEU A 23 19.23 5.85 -19.27
C LEU A 23 19.33 4.33 -19.01
N SER A 24 19.94 3.97 -17.88
CA SER A 24 19.91 2.59 -17.39
C SER A 24 18.45 2.14 -17.38
N GLN A 25 18.11 1.16 -18.21
CA GLN A 25 16.79 0.54 -18.13
C GLN A 25 16.57 0.06 -16.69
N PRO A 26 15.37 0.23 -16.11
CA PRO A 26 15.09 -0.28 -14.78
C PRO A 26 15.29 -1.80 -14.80
N LYS A 27 16.19 -2.27 -13.93
CA LYS A 27 16.50 -3.68 -13.76
C LYS A 27 15.22 -4.38 -13.31
N ILE A 28 14.70 -5.32 -14.10
CA ILE A 28 13.57 -6.15 -13.68
C ILE A 28 14.03 -6.96 -12.46
N ILE A 29 13.44 -6.70 -11.31
CA ILE A 29 13.69 -7.50 -10.09
C ILE A 29 13.02 -8.85 -10.32
N MET A 30 13.83 -9.90 -10.41
CA MET A 30 13.33 -11.27 -10.49
C MET A 30 12.69 -11.65 -9.15
N ALA A 31 11.62 -12.45 -9.15
CA ALA A 31 10.90 -12.83 -7.93
C ALA A 31 11.79 -13.39 -6.80
N ALA A 32 12.92 -14.04 -7.14
CA ALA A 32 13.89 -14.55 -6.18
C ALA A 32 14.71 -13.46 -5.46
N GLU A 33 14.79 -12.25 -6.03
CA GLU A 33 15.50 -11.09 -5.48
C GLU A 33 14.55 -10.11 -4.75
N ALA A 34 13.24 -10.33 -4.83
CA ALA A 34 12.25 -9.48 -4.17
C ALA A 34 12.35 -9.60 -2.62
N PRO A 35 12.22 -8.49 -1.88
CA PRO A 35 12.27 -8.51 -0.42
C PRO A 35 11.08 -9.30 0.14
N ARG A 36 11.35 -10.19 1.10
CA ARG A 36 10.28 -10.88 1.83
C ARG A 36 9.56 -9.87 2.74
N LEU A 37 8.35 -9.48 2.38
CA LEU A 37 7.54 -8.53 3.14
C LEU A 37 6.88 -9.22 4.34
N ARG A 38 6.98 -8.57 5.51
CA ARG A 38 6.32 -8.97 6.75
C ARG A 38 5.69 -7.76 7.40
N LEU A 39 4.83 -7.98 8.39
CA LEU A 39 4.40 -6.90 9.27
C LEU A 39 5.62 -6.26 9.93
N GLY A 40 5.67 -4.93 9.95
CA GLY A 40 6.81 -4.16 10.43
C GLY A 40 7.91 -3.90 9.40
N SER A 41 7.86 -4.53 8.21
CA SER A 41 8.75 -4.17 7.11
C SER A 41 8.51 -2.73 6.66
N VAL A 42 9.59 -2.04 6.27
CA VAL A 42 9.47 -0.80 5.49
C VAL A 42 8.93 -1.17 4.11
N ALA A 43 7.85 -0.52 3.70
CA ALA A 43 7.25 -0.67 2.39
C ALA A 43 8.28 -0.31 1.31
N PRO A 44 8.58 -1.20 0.35
CA PRO A 44 9.52 -0.90 -0.73
C PRO A 44 9.13 0.36 -1.50
N ASP A 45 10.10 1.26 -1.72
CA ASP A 45 9.88 2.44 -2.55
C ASP A 45 9.98 2.07 -4.04
N PHE A 46 9.22 2.78 -4.87
CA PHE A 46 9.21 2.58 -6.32
C PHE A 46 8.74 3.85 -7.04
N GLN A 47 9.05 3.94 -8.33
CA GLN A 47 8.46 4.91 -9.24
C GLN A 47 7.52 4.19 -10.19
N ALA A 48 6.37 4.78 -10.48
CA ALA A 48 5.41 4.20 -11.41
C ALA A 48 4.53 5.27 -12.06
N ASP A 49 4.04 4.96 -13.25
CA ASP A 49 3.01 5.74 -13.90
C ASP A 49 1.63 5.37 -13.34
N THR A 50 0.78 6.38 -13.14
CA THR A 50 -0.59 6.19 -12.65
C THR A 50 -1.57 7.02 -13.46
N THR A 51 -2.86 6.71 -13.33
CA THR A 51 -3.96 7.50 -13.91
C THR A 51 -4.02 8.95 -13.42
N LYS A 52 -3.21 9.35 -12.43
CA LYS A 52 -3.07 10.73 -11.94
C LYS A 52 -1.67 11.31 -12.18
N GLY A 53 -0.89 10.69 -13.06
CA GLY A 53 0.49 11.07 -13.37
C GLY A 53 1.52 10.19 -12.67
N PRO A 54 2.81 10.39 -12.97
CA PRO A 54 3.91 9.62 -12.38
C PRO A 54 4.04 9.91 -10.88
N ILE A 55 4.42 8.89 -10.11
CA ILE A 55 4.64 8.99 -8.66
C ILE A 55 6.00 8.42 -8.25
N SER A 56 6.53 8.95 -7.15
CA SER A 56 7.43 8.23 -6.23
C SER A 56 6.59 7.75 -5.05
N PHE A 57 6.63 6.47 -4.71
CA PHE A 57 5.67 5.88 -3.77
C PHE A 57 5.83 6.44 -2.35
N HIS A 58 7.06 6.62 -1.87
CA HIS A 58 7.30 7.20 -0.55
C HIS A 58 6.91 8.69 -0.49
N GLU A 59 7.10 9.44 -1.57
CA GLU A 59 6.61 10.81 -1.69
C GLU A 59 5.08 10.85 -1.72
N PHE A 60 4.44 9.93 -2.44
CA PHE A 60 2.99 9.78 -2.46
C PHE A 60 2.43 9.47 -1.06
N ILE A 61 3.07 8.58 -0.29
CA ILE A 61 2.69 8.32 1.10
C ILE A 61 2.81 9.60 1.94
N GLY A 62 3.94 10.32 1.84
CA GLY A 62 4.17 11.55 2.60
C GLY A 62 4.03 11.33 4.11
N ASP A 63 3.17 12.11 4.77
CA ASP A 63 2.85 12.00 6.20
C ASP A 63 1.52 11.27 6.48
N LYS A 64 0.94 10.62 5.47
CA LYS A 64 -0.38 9.96 5.55
C LYS A 64 -0.26 8.45 5.59
N TRP A 65 -1.34 7.82 6.04
CA TRP A 65 -1.55 6.39 5.84
C TRP A 65 -1.86 6.12 4.36
N VAL A 66 -1.47 4.96 3.86
CA VAL A 66 -1.78 4.51 2.49
C VAL A 66 -2.33 3.10 2.51
N ILE A 67 -3.33 2.86 1.67
CA ILE A 67 -3.76 1.51 1.29
C ILE A 67 -3.36 1.30 -0.16
N LEU A 68 -2.34 0.45 -0.35
CA LEU A 68 -1.95 -0.06 -1.65
C LEU A 68 -2.67 -1.39 -1.88
N PHE A 69 -3.43 -1.51 -2.96
CA PHE A 69 -4.18 -2.72 -3.25
C PHE A 69 -4.14 -3.08 -4.73
N SER A 70 -4.05 -4.37 -5.03
CA SER A 70 -4.01 -4.87 -6.40
C SER A 70 -5.32 -5.51 -6.83
N HIS A 71 -5.56 -5.59 -8.14
CA HIS A 71 -6.61 -6.41 -8.75
C HIS A 71 -6.08 -7.12 -10.00
N PRO A 72 -6.54 -8.34 -10.31
CA PRO A 72 -5.96 -9.15 -11.39
C PRO A 72 -5.90 -8.47 -12.76
N ALA A 73 -7.03 -7.92 -13.22
CA ALA A 73 -7.15 -7.30 -14.53
C ALA A 73 -8.33 -6.33 -14.60
N ASP A 74 -8.19 -5.30 -15.42
CA ASP A 74 -9.29 -4.42 -15.84
C ASP A 74 -10.37 -5.20 -16.62
N TYR A 75 -11.57 -4.62 -16.73
CA TYR A 75 -12.70 -5.21 -17.45
C TYR A 75 -13.13 -6.61 -16.94
N THR A 76 -12.91 -6.89 -15.65
CA THR A 76 -13.34 -8.15 -15.01
C THR A 76 -14.37 -7.89 -13.91
N PRO A 77 -15.39 -8.77 -13.76
CA PRO A 77 -16.60 -8.44 -13.00
C PRO A 77 -16.34 -8.16 -11.52
N VAL A 78 -15.57 -9.02 -10.84
CA VAL A 78 -15.28 -8.83 -9.41
C VAL A 78 -14.45 -7.56 -9.20
N CYS A 79 -13.45 -7.30 -10.04
CA CYS A 79 -12.60 -6.11 -9.93
C CYS A 79 -13.42 -4.82 -10.09
N THR A 80 -14.39 -4.79 -11.01
CA THR A 80 -15.28 -3.63 -11.20
C THR A 80 -16.06 -3.34 -9.92
N THR A 81 -16.62 -4.38 -9.27
CA THR A 81 -17.35 -4.21 -8.00
C THR A 81 -16.45 -3.71 -6.87
N GLU A 82 -15.21 -4.21 -6.79
CA GLU A 82 -14.27 -3.84 -5.72
C GLU A 82 -13.78 -2.40 -5.85
N LEU A 83 -13.35 -1.99 -7.05
CA LEU A 83 -12.87 -0.61 -7.25
C LEU A 83 -14.02 0.39 -7.13
N GLY A 84 -15.23 0.03 -7.56
CA GLY A 84 -16.43 0.84 -7.33
C GLY A 84 -16.72 1.06 -5.85
N GLU A 85 -16.66 0.00 -5.05
CA GLU A 85 -16.88 0.07 -3.60
C GLU A 85 -15.76 0.84 -2.87
N MET A 86 -14.49 0.64 -3.27
CA MET A 86 -13.37 1.42 -2.72
C MET A 86 -13.49 2.91 -3.07
N ALA A 87 -13.96 3.25 -4.27
CA ALA A 87 -14.24 4.64 -4.66
C ALA A 87 -15.38 5.24 -3.85
N ARG A 88 -16.46 4.48 -3.64
CA ARG A 88 -17.58 4.90 -2.80
C ARG A 88 -17.16 5.17 -1.35
N LEU A 89 -16.21 4.39 -0.83
CA LEU A 89 -15.66 4.51 0.53
C LEU A 89 -14.47 5.47 0.63
N GLU A 90 -13.92 5.98 -0.48
CA GLU A 90 -12.79 6.91 -0.48
C GLU A 90 -12.96 8.11 0.48
N PRO A 91 -14.16 8.73 0.61
CA PRO A 91 -14.39 9.78 1.61
C PRO A 91 -14.19 9.30 3.06
N GLU A 92 -14.54 8.07 3.40
CA GLU A 92 -14.37 7.50 4.75
C GLU A 92 -12.89 7.23 5.08
N PHE A 93 -12.11 6.80 4.09
CA PHE A 93 -10.66 6.69 4.22
C PHE A 93 -10.00 8.07 4.34
N SER A 94 -10.45 9.04 3.54
CA SER A 94 -9.95 10.42 3.57
C SER A 94 -10.19 11.11 4.92
N LYS A 95 -11.36 10.91 5.54
CA LYS A 95 -11.67 11.37 6.92
C LYS A 95 -10.67 10.86 7.96
N ARG A 96 -10.06 9.69 7.72
CA ARG A 96 -9.04 9.07 8.58
C ARG A 96 -7.60 9.41 8.17
N GLY A 97 -7.42 10.30 7.21
CA GLY A 97 -6.12 10.66 6.67
C GLY A 97 -5.42 9.51 5.94
N VAL A 98 -6.21 8.63 5.30
CA VAL A 98 -5.72 7.50 4.51
C VAL A 98 -5.89 7.79 3.02
N LYS A 99 -4.83 7.62 2.23
CA LYS A 99 -4.89 7.66 0.77
C LYS A 99 -5.06 6.25 0.21
N LEU A 100 -5.79 6.13 -0.89
CA LEU A 100 -5.94 4.89 -1.63
C LEU A 100 -5.05 4.91 -2.88
N ILE A 101 -4.56 3.75 -3.30
CA ILE A 101 -3.90 3.55 -4.59
C ILE A 101 -4.09 2.11 -5.08
N GLY A 102 -4.66 1.98 -6.27
CA GLY A 102 -4.91 0.71 -6.94
C GLY A 102 -3.73 0.28 -7.81
N LEU A 103 -3.70 -0.99 -8.23
CA LEU A 103 -2.68 -1.53 -9.13
C LEU A 103 -3.19 -2.73 -9.92
N SER A 104 -2.89 -2.79 -11.22
CA SER A 104 -2.92 -4.05 -11.98
C SER A 104 -1.83 -4.08 -13.04
N ALA A 105 -1.72 -5.21 -13.74
CA ALA A 105 -0.77 -5.38 -14.84
C ALA A 105 -1.23 -4.75 -16.17
N ASN A 106 -2.31 -3.95 -16.17
CA ASN A 106 -2.78 -3.26 -17.35
C ASN A 106 -2.02 -1.93 -17.57
N GLY A 107 -2.16 -1.35 -18.77
CA GLY A 107 -1.61 -0.03 -19.10
C GLY A 107 -2.58 1.11 -18.81
N LEU A 108 -2.09 2.35 -18.85
CA LEU A 108 -2.89 3.56 -18.54
C LEU A 108 -4.16 3.69 -19.40
N GLU A 109 -4.06 3.43 -20.71
CA GLU A 109 -5.22 3.54 -21.63
C GLU A 109 -6.37 2.61 -21.22
N SER A 110 -6.03 1.39 -20.78
CA SER A 110 -7.00 0.41 -20.26
C SER A 110 -7.69 0.94 -19.00
N HIS A 111 -6.91 1.50 -18.07
CA HIS A 111 -7.47 2.07 -16.84
C HIS A 111 -8.42 3.24 -17.13
N GLU A 112 -8.02 4.17 -18.01
CA GLU A 112 -8.82 5.35 -18.33
C GLU A 112 -10.16 5.00 -18.97
N GLY A 113 -10.17 3.98 -19.84
CA GLY A 113 -11.40 3.42 -20.38
C GLY A 113 -12.27 2.80 -19.29
N TRP A 114 -11.68 1.90 -18.50
CA TRP A 114 -12.40 1.09 -17.52
C TRP A 114 -12.92 1.88 -16.31
N ILE A 115 -12.28 2.99 -15.93
CA ILE A 115 -12.77 3.91 -14.89
C ILE A 115 -14.19 4.39 -15.19
N LYS A 116 -14.57 4.55 -16.46
CA LYS A 116 -15.93 4.94 -16.85
C LYS A 116 -16.94 3.86 -16.46
N ASP A 117 -16.64 2.60 -16.80
CA ASP A 117 -17.48 1.46 -16.46
C ASP A 117 -17.61 1.29 -14.93
N ILE A 118 -16.52 1.46 -14.19
CA ILE A 118 -16.53 1.42 -12.73
C ILE A 118 -17.46 2.49 -12.15
N ASN A 119 -17.34 3.73 -12.64
CA ASN A 119 -18.13 4.85 -12.16
C ASN A 119 -19.63 4.67 -12.49
N GLU A 120 -19.93 4.17 -13.68
CA GLU A 120 -21.30 3.87 -14.11
C GLU A 120 -21.91 2.73 -13.28
N VAL A 121 -21.25 1.57 -13.22
CA VAL A 121 -21.74 0.39 -12.51
C VAL A 121 -21.83 0.62 -11.00
N GLY A 122 -20.82 1.29 -10.44
CA GLY A 122 -20.72 1.57 -9.01
C GLY A 122 -21.49 2.80 -8.54
N ASN A 123 -22.09 3.57 -9.46
CA ASN A 123 -22.67 4.89 -9.19
C ASN A 123 -21.77 5.75 -8.28
N THR A 124 -20.50 5.88 -8.70
CA THR A 124 -19.41 6.44 -7.90
C THR A 124 -18.50 7.32 -8.75
N SER A 125 -17.49 7.91 -8.12
CA SER A 125 -16.41 8.65 -8.77
C SER A 125 -15.07 8.19 -8.23
N LEU A 126 -14.35 7.39 -9.00
CA LEU A 126 -13.02 6.92 -8.69
C LEU A 126 -12.00 8.07 -8.84
N ASN A 127 -11.45 8.54 -7.72
CA ASN A 127 -10.50 9.65 -7.71
C ASN A 127 -9.07 9.25 -7.31
N PHE A 128 -8.89 8.12 -6.65
CA PHE A 128 -7.56 7.62 -6.33
C PHE A 128 -6.79 7.14 -7.59
N PRO A 129 -5.45 7.21 -7.57
CA PRO A 129 -4.63 6.71 -8.68
C PRO A 129 -4.69 5.18 -8.81
N ILE A 130 -4.60 4.70 -10.05
CA ILE A 130 -4.35 3.29 -10.37
C ILE A 130 -2.99 3.21 -11.06
N ILE A 131 -2.09 2.40 -10.51
CA ILE A 131 -0.75 2.13 -11.05
C ILE A 131 -0.87 1.21 -12.27
N ALA A 132 -0.26 1.62 -13.38
CA ALA A 132 -0.11 0.81 -14.58
C ALA A 132 1.19 -0.01 -14.50
N ASP A 133 1.09 -1.27 -14.07
CA ASP A 133 2.25 -2.15 -13.83
C ASP A 133 2.40 -3.22 -14.92
N ALA A 134 2.43 -2.81 -16.19
CA ALA A 134 2.47 -3.74 -17.33
C ALA A 134 3.62 -4.75 -17.30
N GLN A 135 4.74 -4.38 -16.67
CA GLN A 135 5.92 -5.23 -16.48
C GLN A 135 5.94 -5.99 -15.15
N ARG A 136 4.89 -5.89 -14.32
CA ARG A 136 4.76 -6.52 -13.00
C ARG A 136 5.90 -6.18 -12.03
N GLN A 137 6.54 -5.03 -12.19
CA GLN A 137 7.68 -4.66 -11.35
C GLN A 137 7.23 -4.44 -9.91
N VAL A 138 6.15 -3.68 -9.73
CA VAL A 138 5.60 -3.41 -8.39
C VAL A 138 4.89 -4.65 -7.85
N ALA A 139 4.20 -5.41 -8.70
CA ALA A 139 3.56 -6.66 -8.33
C ALA A 139 4.55 -7.69 -7.79
N HIS A 140 5.72 -7.86 -8.42
CA HIS A 140 6.78 -8.72 -7.89
C HIS A 140 7.42 -8.14 -6.62
N LEU A 141 7.64 -6.83 -6.57
CA LEU A 141 8.21 -6.15 -5.41
C LEU A 141 7.35 -6.31 -4.14
N TYR A 142 6.03 -6.41 -4.31
CA TYR A 142 5.05 -6.56 -3.24
C TYR A 142 4.46 -7.97 -3.11
N ASP A 143 5.02 -8.97 -3.79
CA ASP A 143 4.54 -10.36 -3.75
C ASP A 143 3.02 -10.48 -4.01
N MET A 144 2.58 -9.76 -5.05
CA MET A 144 1.19 -9.68 -5.50
C MET A 144 0.90 -10.62 -6.66
N VAL A 145 1.69 -11.66 -6.89
CA VAL A 145 1.50 -12.65 -7.97
C VAL A 145 1.11 -14.00 -7.37
N ASP A 146 0.26 -14.75 -8.07
CA ASP A 146 -0.14 -16.08 -7.62
C ASP A 146 0.99 -17.10 -7.87
N TYR A 147 1.34 -17.90 -6.86
CA TYR A 147 2.32 -18.98 -7.00
C TYR A 147 1.72 -20.24 -7.64
N GLN A 148 0.43 -20.50 -7.46
CA GLN A 148 -0.21 -21.80 -7.68
C GLN A 148 -1.25 -21.84 -8.79
N ASP A 149 -1.76 -20.69 -9.23
CA ASP A 149 -2.77 -20.65 -10.29
C ASP A 149 -2.14 -20.43 -11.67
N PRO A 150 -1.78 -21.49 -12.42
CA PRO A 150 -1.23 -21.34 -13.77
C PRO A 150 -2.28 -20.83 -14.77
N THR A 151 -3.55 -20.76 -14.39
CA THR A 151 -4.62 -20.20 -15.23
C THR A 151 -4.77 -18.69 -15.04
N ASN A 152 -4.21 -18.13 -13.97
CA ASN A 152 -4.20 -16.70 -13.69
C ASN A 152 -3.02 -16.00 -14.40
N VAL A 153 -2.93 -16.17 -15.72
CA VAL A 153 -1.88 -15.61 -16.57
C VAL A 153 -2.48 -14.87 -17.77
N ASP A 154 -1.77 -13.87 -18.28
CA ASP A 154 -2.16 -13.15 -19.48
C ASP A 154 -1.88 -13.96 -20.77
N GLU A 155 -2.19 -13.37 -21.93
CA GLU A 155 -1.95 -13.98 -23.25
C GLU A 155 -0.48 -14.35 -23.53
N LYS A 156 0.46 -13.81 -22.74
CA LYS A 156 1.91 -14.08 -22.82
C LYS A 156 2.35 -15.11 -21.77
N ASN A 157 1.40 -15.77 -21.10
CA ASN A 157 1.63 -16.69 -19.97
C ASN A 157 2.33 -16.02 -18.76
N ILE A 158 2.13 -14.71 -18.56
CA ILE A 158 2.67 -13.99 -17.41
C ILE A 158 1.56 -13.83 -16.37
N ALA A 159 1.86 -14.20 -15.11
CA ALA A 159 0.89 -14.11 -14.02
C ALA A 159 0.21 -12.73 -13.91
N PHE A 160 -1.10 -12.75 -13.74
CA PHE A 160 -1.85 -11.60 -13.25
C PHE A 160 -1.56 -11.41 -11.76
N THR A 161 -1.91 -10.22 -11.25
CA THR A 161 -1.84 -10.00 -9.82
C THR A 161 -2.95 -10.75 -9.08
N ILE A 162 -2.76 -11.00 -7.80
CA ILE A 162 -3.82 -11.42 -6.88
C ILE A 162 -4.49 -10.20 -6.25
N ARG A 163 -5.48 -10.41 -5.39
CA ARG A 163 -6.18 -9.34 -4.67
C ARG A 163 -5.49 -9.06 -3.34
N SER A 164 -4.34 -8.38 -3.38
CA SER A 164 -3.59 -8.01 -2.18
C SER A 164 -4.01 -6.64 -1.66
N VAL A 165 -3.87 -6.45 -0.35
CA VAL A 165 -4.06 -5.17 0.35
C VAL A 165 -2.92 -4.99 1.35
N PHE A 166 -2.23 -3.86 1.25
CA PHE A 166 -1.21 -3.41 2.21
C PHE A 166 -1.70 -2.13 2.87
N ILE A 167 -1.87 -2.16 4.20
CA ILE A 167 -2.12 -0.94 4.99
C ILE A 167 -0.77 -0.48 5.53
N ILE A 168 -0.35 0.71 5.09
CA ILE A 168 0.98 1.28 5.35
C ILE A 168 0.83 2.57 6.14
N ASP A 169 1.60 2.70 7.21
CA ASP A 169 1.55 3.89 8.08
C ASP A 169 2.44 5.05 7.57
N PRO A 170 2.34 6.26 8.15
CA PRO A 170 3.16 7.41 7.75
C PRO A 170 4.67 7.18 7.85
N LYS A 171 5.11 6.23 8.68
CA LYS A 171 6.52 5.81 8.81
C LYS A 171 6.92 4.81 7.73
N LYS A 172 6.09 4.63 6.70
CA LYS A 172 6.28 3.67 5.60
C LYS A 172 6.28 2.23 6.09
N THR A 173 5.72 1.94 7.26
CA THR A 173 5.73 0.59 7.83
C THR A 173 4.48 -0.17 7.40
N ILE A 174 4.64 -1.41 6.93
CA ILE A 174 3.52 -2.29 6.61
C ILE A 174 2.87 -2.78 7.92
N ARG A 175 1.59 -2.46 8.11
CA ARG A 175 0.82 -2.73 9.33
C ARG A 175 -0.19 -3.86 9.19
N VAL A 176 -0.74 -4.07 7.99
CA VAL A 176 -1.61 -5.20 7.64
C VAL A 176 -1.29 -5.63 6.22
N ILE A 177 -1.31 -6.95 6.01
CA ILE A 177 -1.29 -7.58 4.70
C ILE A 177 -2.51 -8.50 4.62
N LEU A 178 -3.35 -8.31 3.61
CA LEU A 178 -4.42 -9.25 3.25
C LEU A 178 -4.16 -9.76 1.84
N GLN A 179 -4.30 -11.07 1.63
CA GLN A 179 -4.13 -11.70 0.32
C GLN A 179 -5.37 -12.55 0.03
N TYR A 180 -6.05 -12.23 -1.06
CA TYR A 180 -7.21 -12.96 -1.56
C TYR A 180 -6.88 -13.49 -2.96
N PRO A 181 -7.33 -14.71 -3.32
CA PRO A 181 -7.21 -15.20 -4.68
C PRO A 181 -8.13 -14.42 -5.63
N ALA A 182 -7.89 -14.53 -6.94
CA ALA A 182 -8.72 -13.87 -7.95
C ALA A 182 -10.21 -14.23 -7.83
N SER A 183 -10.54 -15.45 -7.36
CA SER A 183 -11.92 -15.94 -7.20
C SER A 183 -12.71 -15.32 -6.04
N THR A 184 -12.07 -14.59 -5.13
CA THR A 184 -12.70 -14.15 -3.88
C THR A 184 -12.63 -12.63 -3.74
N GLY A 185 -13.76 -11.95 -3.91
CA GLY A 185 -13.86 -10.51 -3.64
C GLY A 185 -13.58 -10.17 -2.18
N ARG A 186 -12.92 -9.02 -1.97
CA ARG A 186 -12.52 -8.51 -0.65
C ARG A 186 -13.71 -7.94 0.11
N ASN A 187 -13.59 -7.99 1.43
CA ASN A 187 -14.48 -7.26 2.33
C ASN A 187 -13.90 -5.85 2.59
N SER A 188 -14.47 -4.82 1.96
CA SER A 188 -14.05 -3.43 2.14
C SER A 188 -14.24 -2.91 3.57
N ALA A 189 -15.27 -3.40 4.27
CA ALA A 189 -15.52 -3.03 5.66
C ALA A 189 -14.40 -3.51 6.59
N GLU A 190 -13.80 -4.67 6.31
CA GLU A 190 -12.66 -5.17 7.10
C GLU A 190 -11.41 -4.30 6.91
N ILE A 191 -11.18 -3.81 5.69
CA ILE A 191 -10.07 -2.89 5.39
C ILE A 191 -10.23 -1.61 6.21
N LEU A 192 -11.43 -1.01 6.21
CA LEU A 192 -11.73 0.20 6.98
C LEU A 192 -11.64 -0.06 8.50
N ARG A 193 -12.16 -1.19 8.98
CA ARG A 193 -12.10 -1.61 10.40
C ARG A 193 -10.66 -1.79 10.88
N CYS A 194 -9.77 -2.33 10.04
CA CYS A 194 -8.34 -2.44 10.32
C CYS A 194 -7.69 -1.06 10.49
N VAL A 195 -8.01 -0.09 9.62
CA VAL A 195 -7.53 1.29 9.78
C VAL A 195 -7.99 1.87 11.12
N ASP A 196 -9.27 1.73 11.45
CA ASP A 196 -9.82 2.23 12.72
C ASP A 196 -9.12 1.60 13.93
N SER A 197 -8.91 0.28 13.92
CA SER A 197 -8.21 -0.44 14.98
C SER A 197 -6.77 0.04 15.16
N LEU A 198 -6.01 0.11 14.07
CA LEU A 198 -4.60 0.52 14.08
C LEU A 198 -4.42 1.95 14.62
N GLN A 199 -5.19 2.90 14.07
CA GLN A 199 -5.09 4.29 14.48
C GLN A 199 -5.54 4.51 15.93
N LEU A 200 -6.56 3.78 16.39
CA LEU A 200 -7.02 3.86 17.78
C LEU A 200 -5.95 3.32 18.75
N GLY A 201 -5.35 2.17 18.42
CA GLY A 201 -4.29 1.55 19.21
C GLY A 201 -3.04 2.42 19.32
N ASP A 202 -2.59 2.97 18.20
CA ASP A 202 -1.40 3.84 18.12
C ASP A 202 -1.55 5.10 19.00
N LYS A 203 -2.76 5.66 19.09
CA LYS A 203 -3.04 6.87 19.89
C LYS A 203 -3.24 6.59 21.39
N ASN A 204 -3.90 5.49 21.74
CA ASN A 204 -4.49 5.33 23.08
C ASN A 204 -3.86 4.22 23.94
N LYS A 205 -2.85 3.51 23.46
CA LYS A 205 -2.27 2.32 24.13
C LYS A 205 -3.35 1.30 24.50
N ILE A 206 -4.20 0.98 23.54
CA ILE A 206 -5.23 -0.07 23.63
C ILE A 206 -5.00 -1.13 22.56
N THR A 207 -5.76 -2.21 22.65
CA THR A 207 -5.91 -3.23 21.60
C THR A 207 -7.38 -3.52 21.37
N THR A 208 -7.79 -3.77 20.12
CA THR A 208 -9.17 -4.12 19.79
C THR A 208 -9.40 -5.63 19.90
N PRO A 209 -10.48 -6.10 20.55
CA PRO A 209 -10.79 -7.53 20.65
C PRO A 209 -11.19 -8.15 19.30
N ILE A 210 -11.40 -9.47 19.31
CA ILE A 210 -11.94 -10.21 18.16
C ILE A 210 -13.28 -9.61 17.70
N ASN A 211 -13.47 -9.48 16.39
CA ASN A 211 -14.67 -8.93 15.75
C ASN A 211 -15.04 -7.49 16.15
N TRP A 212 -14.15 -6.77 16.83
CA TRP A 212 -14.38 -5.39 17.26
C TRP A 212 -14.80 -4.49 16.10
N GLN A 213 -15.90 -3.76 16.30
CA GLN A 213 -16.35 -2.67 15.45
C GLN A 213 -16.12 -1.32 16.15
N ARG A 214 -16.02 -0.26 15.37
CA ARG A 214 -15.89 1.10 15.92
C ARG A 214 -17.10 1.41 16.83
N GLY A 215 -16.82 1.75 18.09
CA GLY A 215 -17.83 1.95 19.13
C GLY A 215 -17.84 0.87 20.21
N ASP A 216 -17.32 -0.33 19.92
CA ASP A 216 -17.24 -1.41 20.90
C ASP A 216 -16.12 -1.15 21.93
N ASP A 217 -16.29 -1.72 23.14
CA ASP A 217 -15.26 -1.73 24.18
C ASP A 217 -13.93 -2.30 23.68
N VAL A 218 -12.84 -1.72 24.19
CA VAL A 218 -11.46 -2.12 23.84
C VAL A 218 -10.72 -2.69 25.03
N ILE A 219 -9.64 -3.40 24.75
CA ILE A 219 -8.76 -3.97 25.77
C ILE A 219 -7.63 -2.97 26.05
N VAL A 220 -7.38 -2.67 27.33
CA VAL A 220 -6.20 -1.91 27.74
C VAL A 220 -4.95 -2.68 27.39
N HIS A 221 -3.99 -2.05 26.70
CA HIS A 221 -2.80 -2.74 26.22
C HIS A 221 -2.05 -3.41 27.40
N PRO A 222 -1.57 -4.66 27.24
CA PRO A 222 -0.93 -5.40 28.33
C PRO A 222 0.28 -4.70 28.96
N SER A 223 0.95 -3.82 28.23
CA SER A 223 2.10 -3.06 28.74
C SER A 223 1.73 -1.95 29.74
N VAL A 224 0.46 -1.59 29.88
CA VAL A 224 0.00 -0.58 30.85
C VAL A 224 -0.20 -1.28 32.19
N SER A 225 0.41 -0.79 33.29
CA SER A 225 0.19 -1.37 34.62
C SER A 225 -1.28 -1.23 35.04
N THR A 226 -1.74 -2.00 36.04
CA THR A 226 -3.15 -1.89 36.48
C THR A 226 -3.39 -0.58 37.23
N GLU A 227 -2.37 -0.09 37.91
CA GLU A 227 -2.33 1.19 38.60
C GLU A 227 -2.46 2.34 37.60
N ASP A 228 -1.66 2.32 36.52
CA ASP A 228 -1.74 3.31 35.44
C ASP A 228 -3.06 3.21 34.69
N ALA A 229 -3.58 2.01 34.47
CA ALA A 229 -4.85 1.83 33.77
C ALA A 229 -6.01 2.48 34.54
N LYS A 230 -6.03 2.36 35.87
CA LYS A 230 -7.08 2.98 36.72
C LYS A 230 -7.08 4.51 36.63
N SER A 231 -5.92 5.13 36.43
CA SER A 231 -5.82 6.59 36.28
C SER A 231 -6.12 7.06 34.86
N GLN A 232 -5.74 6.27 33.83
CA GLN A 232 -5.87 6.65 32.43
C GLN A 232 -7.26 6.37 31.83
N TYR A 233 -7.97 5.37 32.37
CA TYR A 233 -9.24 4.86 31.86
C TYR A 233 -10.30 4.87 32.97
N PRO A 234 -11.14 5.93 33.05
CA PRO A 234 -12.11 6.12 34.15
C PRO A 234 -13.08 4.95 34.34
N ASN A 235 -13.46 4.28 33.25
CA ASN A 235 -14.43 3.17 33.24
C ASN A 235 -13.72 1.80 33.08
N LEU A 236 -12.56 1.64 33.70
CA LEU A 236 -11.78 0.40 33.64
C LEU A 236 -12.54 -0.79 34.24
N LYS A 237 -12.76 -1.83 33.43
CA LYS A 237 -13.32 -3.11 33.87
C LYS A 237 -12.26 -4.20 33.87
N VAL A 238 -11.82 -4.61 35.06
CA VAL A 238 -10.85 -5.71 35.24
C VAL A 238 -11.59 -7.05 35.29
N ILE A 239 -11.58 -7.81 34.19
CA ILE A 239 -12.18 -9.15 34.12
C ILE A 239 -11.17 -10.19 34.62
N ARG A 240 -9.91 -10.05 34.19
CA ARG A 240 -8.74 -10.79 34.68
C ARG A 240 -7.55 -9.84 34.72
N PRO A 241 -6.46 -10.16 35.44
CA PRO A 241 -5.26 -9.32 35.45
C PRO A 241 -4.74 -8.96 34.05
N TYR A 242 -4.85 -9.88 33.08
CA TYR A 242 -4.45 -9.67 31.68
C TYR A 242 -5.60 -9.21 30.75
N LEU A 243 -6.86 -9.27 31.21
CA LEU A 243 -8.04 -8.91 30.41
C LEU A 243 -8.77 -7.77 31.11
N ARG A 244 -8.41 -6.56 30.69
CA ARG A 244 -8.92 -5.31 31.23
C ARG A 244 -9.56 -4.53 30.09
N MET A 245 -10.83 -4.19 30.23
CA MET A 245 -11.60 -3.50 29.20
C MET A 245 -11.78 -2.02 29.58
N THR A 246 -11.94 -1.17 28.58
CA THR A 246 -12.39 0.23 28.73
C THR A 246 -13.32 0.61 27.58
N GLU A 247 -14.24 1.53 27.85
CA GLU A 247 -15.24 1.98 26.89
C GLU A 247 -14.62 2.83 25.78
N PHE A 248 -15.09 2.66 24.55
CA PHE A 248 -14.65 3.45 23.39
C PHE A 248 -14.91 4.95 23.56
N ASP A 249 -16.08 5.32 24.08
CA ASP A 249 -16.49 6.73 24.22
C ASP A 249 -15.57 7.53 25.17
N SER A 250 -14.99 6.85 26.16
CA SER A 250 -14.00 7.45 27.06
C SER A 250 -12.71 7.86 26.33
N LEU A 251 -12.43 7.27 25.16
CA LEU A 251 -11.30 7.60 24.29
C LEU A 251 -11.70 8.67 23.27
N ALA A 252 -12.91 8.59 22.72
CA ALA A 252 -13.43 9.56 21.74
C ALA A 252 -13.59 10.97 22.35
N ASN A 253 -13.97 11.08 23.62
CA ASN A 253 -14.07 12.37 24.31
C ASN A 253 -12.71 13.06 24.54
N LYS A 254 -11.58 12.35 24.38
CA LYS A 254 -10.25 12.98 24.33
C LYS A 254 -9.94 13.59 22.96
N GLU A 255 -10.71 13.28 21.91
CA GLU A 255 -10.51 13.81 20.54
C GLU A 255 -11.18 15.19 20.33
N VAL A 256 -12.11 15.62 21.18
CA VAL A 256 -12.83 16.92 21.06
C VAL A 256 -12.04 18.10 21.67
N GLY A 257 -10.79 17.86 22.08
CA GLY A 257 -9.90 18.85 22.68
C GLY A 257 -8.74 19.26 21.78
N PHE A 258 -9.01 19.64 20.53
CA PHE A 258 -8.08 20.38 19.66
C PHE A 258 -8.85 21.37 18.79
#